data_AF-A0A671Y333-F1
#
_entry.id   AF-A0A671Y333-F1
#
_cell.length_a   1.000
_cell.length_b   1.000
_cell.length_c   1.000
_cell.angle_alpha   90.00
_cell.angle_beta   90.00
_cell.angle_gamma   90.00
#
_symmetry.space_group_name_H-M   'P 1'
#
loop_
_entity.id
_entity.type
_entity.pdbx_description
1 polymer ?
#
loop_
_entity_poly.entity_id
_entity_poly.type
_entity_poly.pdbx_seq_one_letter_code
_entity_poly.pdbx_strand_id
1 'polypeptide(L)' 'MVNFGALAREHWVNILVPMGFVFGWYLDKQQDQKLTAFRNKSALFSRELKPGEEVTWK' A
#
# COMPACT_ATOMS: atom_id res chain seq x y z
N MET A 1 -17.87 21.27 -27.27
CA MET A 1 -17.44 19.86 -27.20
C MET A 1 -16.08 19.83 -26.53
N VAL A 2 -15.88 19.00 -25.50
CA VAL A 2 -14.58 18.93 -24.81
C VAL A 2 -13.59 18.16 -25.68
N ASN A 3 -12.43 18.76 -25.94
CA ASN A 3 -11.35 18.09 -26.67
C ASN A 3 -10.46 17.32 -25.68
N PHE A 4 -10.71 16.02 -25.55
CA PHE A 4 -9.98 15.14 -24.63
C PHE A 4 -8.47 15.09 -24.91
N GLY A 5 -8.05 15.21 -26.17
CA GLY A 5 -6.63 15.20 -26.53
C GLY A 5 -5.90 16.46 -26.03
N ALA A 6 -6.53 17.63 -26.13
CA ALA A 6 -6.01 18.87 -25.58
C ALA A 6 -5.96 18.83 -24.04
N LEU A 7 -7.03 18.36 -23.41
CA LEU A 7 -7.14 18.23 -21.95
C LEU A 7 -6.06 17.31 -21.37
N ALA A 8 -5.82 16.15 -22.00
CA ALA A 8 -4.77 15.23 -21.58
C ALA A 8 -3.38 15.85 -21.72
N ARG A 9 -3.11 16.55 -22.83
CA ARG A 9 -1.82 17.23 -23.05
C ARG A 9 -1.55 18.36 -22.05
N GLU A 10 -2.58 19.06 -21.59
CA GLU A 10 -2.43 20.18 -20.67
C GLU A 10 -2.35 19.75 -19.20
N HIS A 11 -3.09 18.70 -18.83
CA HIS A 11 -3.24 18.31 -17.42
C HIS A 11 -2.57 16.99 -17.02
N TRP A 12 -1.83 16.29 -17.89
CA TRP A 12 -1.17 15.02 -17.54
C TRP A 12 -0.27 15.12 -16.31
N VAL A 13 0.36 16.28 -16.07
CA VAL A 13 1.25 16.52 -14.92
C VAL A 13 0.52 16.39 -13.59
N ASN A 14 -0.79 16.68 -13.56
CA ASN A 14 -1.60 16.61 -12.34
C ASN A 14 -1.72 15.19 -11.78
N ILE A 15 -1.46 14.17 -12.61
CA ILE A 15 -1.52 12.76 -12.23
C ILE A 15 -0.22 12.32 -11.52
N LEU A 16 0.89 13.03 -11.70
CA LEU A 16 2.20 12.60 -11.19
C LEU A 16 2.24 12.46 -9.67
N VAL A 17 1.70 13.43 -8.94
CA VAL A 17 1.71 13.40 -7.47
C VAL A 17 0.80 12.28 -6.92
N PRO A 18 -0.47 12.16 -7.34
CA PRO A 18 -1.32 11.03 -6.92
C PRO A 18 -0.73 9.66 -7.25
N MET A 19 -0.15 9.50 -8.46
CA MET A 19 0.50 8.24 -8.85
C MET A 19 1.74 7.95 -8.02
N GLY A 20 2.57 8.96 -7.75
CA GLY A 20 3.73 8.84 -6.88
C GLY A 20 3.37 8.41 -5.46
N PHE A 21 2.27 8.95 -4.92
CA PHE A 21 1.75 8.55 -3.61
C PHE A 21 1.33 7.08 -3.60
N VAL A 22 0.52 6.64 -4.58
CA VAL A 22 0.09 5.24 -4.67
C VAL A 22 1.29 4.30 -4.82
N PHE A 23 2.28 4.70 -5.62
CA PHE A 23 3.50 3.93 -5.81
C PHE A 23 4.33 3.84 -4.52
N GLY A 24 4.51 4.94 -3.80
CA GLY A 24 5.19 4.96 -2.50
C GLY A 24 4.51 4.05 -1.49
N TRP A 25 3.18 4.17 -1.35
CA TRP A 25 2.40 3.31 -0.47
C TRP A 25 2.52 1.81 -0.82
N TYR A 26 2.54 1.49 -2.11
CA TYR A 26 2.75 0.11 -2.57
C TYR A 26 4.12 -0.43 -2.17
N LEU A 27 5.19 0.38 -2.30
CA LEU A 27 6.53 0.00 -1.90
C LEU A 27 6.65 -0.21 -0.39
N ASP A 28 6.02 0.65 0.42
CA ASP A 28 5.98 0.51 1.87
C ASP A 28 5.30 -0.80 2.26
N LYS A 29 4.14 -1.11 1.64
CA LYS A 29 3.45 -2.39 1.84
C LYS A 29 4.30 -3.60 1.46
N GLN A 30 5.08 -3.50 0.38
CA GLN A 30 5.98 -4.58 0.00
C GLN A 30 7.12 -4.74 1.01
N GLN A 31 7.57 -3.65 1.63
CA GLN A 31 8.61 -3.70 2.66
C GLN A 31 8.08 -4.30 3.97
N ASP A 32 6.88 -3.94 4.39
CA ASP A 32 6.21 -4.52 5.57
C ASP A 32 6.11 -6.05 5.45
N GLN A 33 5.77 -6.55 4.26
CA GLN A 33 5.70 -8.00 3.97
C GLN A 33 7.06 -8.71 4.10
N LYS A 34 8.17 -8.02 3.85
CA LYS A 34 9.51 -8.59 4.08
C LYS A 34 9.89 -8.59 5.56
N LEU A 35 9.31 -7.67 6.34
CA LEU A 35 9.59 -7.46 7.76
C LEU A 35 8.67 -8.25 8.71
N THR A 36 8.14 -9.40 8.26
CA THR A 36 7.19 -10.19 9.06
C THR A 36 7.83 -11.23 9.99
N ALA A 37 9.16 -11.30 10.10
CA ALA A 37 9.88 -12.37 10.81
C ALA A 37 9.46 -12.51 12.30
N PHE A 38 9.15 -11.40 12.95
CA PHE A 38 8.73 -11.31 14.35
C PHE A 38 7.21 -11.09 14.54
N ARG A 39 6.42 -11.24 13.48
CA ARG A 39 4.96 -11.12 13.57
C ARG A 39 4.39 -12.17 14.52
N ASN A 40 3.58 -11.73 15.48
CA ASN A 40 2.97 -12.55 16.53
C ASN A 40 3.97 -13.30 17.45
N LYS A 41 5.20 -12.79 17.59
CA LYS A 41 6.24 -13.40 18.46
C LYS A 41 6.74 -12.49 19.58
N SER A 42 6.31 -11.24 19.62
CA SER A 42 6.67 -10.29 20.68
C SER A 42 6.04 -10.70 22.01
N ALA A 43 6.76 -10.55 23.13
CA ALA A 43 6.25 -10.88 24.46
C ALA A 43 4.93 -10.15 24.81
N LEU A 44 4.73 -8.92 24.29
CA LEU A 44 3.57 -8.10 24.60
C LEU A 44 2.31 -8.47 23.77
N PHE A 45 2.48 -8.84 22.50
CA PHE A 45 1.37 -9.04 21.56
C PHE A 45 1.21 -10.47 21.02
N SER A 46 2.02 -11.42 21.50
CA SER A 46 1.88 -12.83 21.13
C SER A 46 0.54 -13.36 21.65
N ARG A 47 -0.23 -13.99 20.76
CA ARG A 47 -1.50 -14.63 21.09
C ARG A 47 -1.83 -15.78 20.14
N GLU A 48 -2.80 -16.60 20.54
CA GLU A 48 -3.42 -17.56 19.64
C GLU A 48 -4.21 -16.85 18.53
N LEU A 49 -4.15 -17.42 17.33
CA LEU A 49 -4.85 -16.92 16.15
C LEU A 49 -6.33 -17.29 16.24
N LYS A 50 -7.22 -16.37 15.83
CA LYS A 50 -8.64 -16.66 15.76
C LYS A 50 -8.92 -17.68 14.66
N PRO A 51 -10.02 -18.46 14.75
CA PRO A 51 -10.42 -19.33 13.65
C PRO A 51 -10.54 -18.56 12.33
N GLY A 52 -9.81 -18.98 11.30
CA GLY A 52 -9.76 -18.32 9.99
C GLY A 52 -8.80 -17.12 9.89
N GLU A 53 -8.09 -16.76 10.96
CA GLU A 53 -7.04 -15.73 10.96
C GLU A 53 -5.68 -16.38 10.65
N GLU A 54 -5.08 -16.05 9.50
CA GLU A 54 -3.75 -16.56 9.12
C GLU A 54 -2.62 -15.80 9.82
N VAL A 55 -2.80 -14.48 9.99
CA VAL A 55 -1.75 -13.55 10.44
C VAL A 55 -2.37 -12.40 11.25
N THR A 56 -1.62 -11.86 12.21
CA THR A 56 -2.12 -10.77 13.06
C THR A 56 -2.17 -9.40 12.38
N TRP A 57 -1.37 -9.19 11.31
CA TRP A 57 -1.39 -8.00 10.45
C TRP A 57 -0.75 -8.29 9.08
N LYS A 58 -1.07 -7.43 8.10
CA LYS A 58 -0.69 -7.55 6.67
C LYS A 58 0.20 -6.41 6.18
#